data_AF-A0A2W1GQG6-F1
#
_entry.id   AF-A0A2W1GQG6-F1
#
_cell.length_a   1.000
_cell.length_b   1.000
_cell.length_c   1.000
_cell.angle_alpha   90.00
_cell.angle_beta   90.00
_cell.angle_gamma   90.00
#
_symmetry.space_group_name_H-M   'P 1'
#
loop_
_entity.id
_entity.type
_entity.pdbx_description
1 polymer ?
#
loop_
_entity_poly.entity_id
_entity_poly.type
_entity_poly.pdbx_seq_one_letter_code
_entity_poly.pdbx_strand_id
1 'polypeptide(L)'
;METLALPSLGMPPDTFKLVFDGEVMDNITSRVLEDEELTSRVFAVAQRDAEWQGVFEKFGTSRDVIPGSTTWQQMIGNRSYIMGGFPESMRDITERNSPLISCNFKVRSNWNTEELRSESRTWSLNQWEKQWLDHHTEKFSTDPFLPEWLSIRLEDVVPGGDDLGEEEEALNLG
;
A
#
# COMPACT_ATOMS: atom_id res chain seq x y z
N MET A 1 9.16 10.73 7.37
CA MET A 1 9.03 10.70 5.89
C MET A 1 9.93 11.73 5.22
N GLU A 2 10.66 11.38 4.16
CA GLU A 2 11.63 12.29 3.48
C GLU A 2 10.96 13.50 2.80
N THR A 3 9.78 13.31 2.21
CA THR A 3 8.98 14.39 1.58
C THR A 3 8.78 15.60 2.49
N LEU A 4 8.60 15.37 3.79
CA LEU A 4 8.38 16.44 4.77
C LEU A 4 9.63 17.27 5.07
N ALA A 5 10.82 16.76 4.76
CA ALA A 5 12.08 17.49 4.96
C ALA A 5 12.35 18.50 3.84
N LEU A 6 11.74 18.34 2.66
CA LEU A 6 12.04 19.12 1.46
C LEU A 6 11.96 20.65 1.66
N PRO A 7 10.94 21.22 2.34
CA PRO A 7 10.90 22.67 2.58
C PRO A 7 12.09 23.16 3.40
N SER A 8 12.50 22.39 4.41
CA SER A 8 13.65 22.73 5.27
C SER A 8 14.99 22.65 4.54
N LEU A 9 15.05 21.87 3.45
CA LEU A 9 16.21 21.75 2.57
C LEU A 9 16.22 22.83 1.46
N GLY A 10 15.30 23.79 1.51
CA GLY A 10 15.25 24.92 0.59
C GLY A 10 14.39 24.70 -0.65
N MET A 11 13.59 23.62 -0.69
CA MET A 11 12.61 23.44 -1.76
C MET A 11 11.51 24.51 -1.65
N PRO A 12 11.20 25.25 -2.73
CA PRO A 12 10.11 26.21 -2.71
C PRO A 12 8.76 25.53 -2.44
N PRO A 13 7.81 26.22 -1.77
CA PRO A 13 6.46 25.69 -1.58
C PRO A 13 5.84 25.35 -2.94
N ASP A 14 4.94 24.37 -2.93
CA ASP A 14 4.14 23.93 -4.10
C ASP A 14 4.94 23.39 -5.30
N THR A 15 6.27 23.21 -5.18
CA THR A 15 7.10 22.66 -6.26
C THR A 15 7.03 21.12 -6.33
N PHE A 16 6.69 20.48 -5.22
CA PHE A 16 6.62 19.03 -5.11
C PHE A 16 5.37 18.62 -4.35
N LYS A 17 4.74 17.53 -4.81
CA LYS A 17 3.63 16.89 -4.11
C LYS A 17 3.72 15.38 -4.29
N LEU A 18 3.71 14.65 -3.19
CA LEU A 18 3.58 13.20 -3.18
C LEU A 18 2.10 12.85 -3.17
N VAL A 19 1.63 12.18 -4.22
CA VAL A 19 0.25 11.71 -4.34
C VAL A 19 0.25 10.19 -4.24
N PHE A 20 -0.44 9.66 -3.24
CA PHE A 20 -0.80 8.25 -3.18
C PHE A 20 -2.06 8.06 -4.01
N ASP A 21 -1.86 7.53 -5.21
CA ASP A 21 -2.93 7.27 -6.14
C ASP A 21 -3.46 5.85 -5.97
N GLY A 22 -4.78 5.73 -5.91
CA GLY A 22 -5.51 4.47 -5.80
C GLY A 22 -6.40 4.27 -7.01
N GLU A 23 -5.86 4.60 -8.18
CA GLU A 23 -6.59 5.01 -9.39
C GLU A 23 -7.85 4.18 -9.68
N VAL A 24 -8.93 4.92 -9.90
CA VAL A 24 -10.15 4.53 -10.59
C VAL A 24 -9.87 4.73 -12.08
N MET A 25 -9.42 3.69 -12.79
CA MET A 25 -9.28 3.78 -14.25
C MET A 25 -10.67 3.74 -14.90
N ASP A 26 -11.26 4.93 -15.12
CA ASP A 26 -12.59 5.15 -15.72
C ASP A 26 -12.76 4.62 -17.15
N ASN A 27 -11.72 4.06 -17.77
CA ASN A 27 -11.65 3.79 -19.19
C ASN A 27 -11.61 2.32 -19.63
N ILE A 28 -11.68 1.32 -18.73
CA ILE A 28 -11.92 -0.08 -19.13
C ILE A 28 -12.90 -0.79 -18.18
N THR A 29 -14.19 -0.67 -18.50
CA THR A 29 -15.28 -1.63 -18.19
C THR A 29 -15.41 -2.15 -16.73
N SER A 30 -16.40 -1.61 -16.01
CA SER A 30 -17.13 -2.23 -14.88
C SER A 30 -16.40 -2.65 -13.59
N ARG A 31 -15.06 -2.66 -13.49
CA ARG A 31 -14.34 -3.04 -12.24
C ARG A 31 -13.93 -1.86 -11.35
N VAL A 32 -14.21 -0.65 -11.81
CA VAL A 32 -13.87 0.65 -11.21
C VAL A 32 -14.23 0.80 -9.72
N LEU A 33 -15.31 0.18 -9.25
CA LEU A 33 -15.72 0.29 -7.84
C LEU A 33 -14.94 -0.65 -6.90
N GLU A 34 -14.30 -1.70 -7.43
CA GLU A 34 -13.53 -2.66 -6.61
C GLU A 34 -12.14 -2.10 -6.23
N ASP A 35 -11.55 -1.25 -7.07
CA ASP A 35 -10.14 -0.83 -6.95
C ASP A 35 -9.91 0.32 -5.95
N GLU A 36 -10.80 1.33 -5.89
CA GLU A 36 -10.73 2.37 -4.86
C GLU A 36 -10.94 1.78 -3.46
N GLU A 37 -11.88 0.82 -3.38
CA GLU A 37 -12.15 0.09 -2.14
C GLU A 37 -10.97 -0.81 -1.74
N LEU A 38 -10.32 -1.48 -2.71
CA LEU A 38 -9.13 -2.28 -2.49
C LEU A 38 -7.98 -1.43 -1.91
N THR A 39 -7.65 -0.31 -2.55
CA THR A 39 -6.56 0.57 -2.07
C THR A 39 -6.87 1.10 -0.68
N SER A 40 -8.13 1.50 -0.43
CA SER A 40 -8.58 1.96 0.88
C SER A 40 -8.45 0.87 1.96
N ARG A 41 -8.72 -0.39 1.62
CA ARG A 41 -8.58 -1.55 2.53
C ARG A 41 -7.11 -1.87 2.81
N VAL A 42 -6.26 -1.86 1.80
CA VAL A 42 -4.80 -2.02 1.97
C VAL A 42 -4.27 -0.94 2.92
N PHE A 43 -4.70 0.31 2.74
CA PHE A 43 -4.32 1.41 3.62
C PHE A 43 -4.87 1.27 5.04
N ALA A 44 -6.05 0.66 5.22
CA ALA A 44 -6.60 0.38 6.55
C ALA A 44 -5.75 -0.67 7.29
N VAL A 45 -5.27 -1.69 6.58
CA VAL A 45 -4.32 -2.69 7.11
C VAL A 45 -3.01 -2.02 7.53
N ALA A 46 -2.43 -1.17 6.68
CA ALA A 46 -1.21 -0.44 7.00
C ALA A 46 -1.37 0.47 8.22
N GLN A 47 -2.52 1.15 8.37
CA GLN A 47 -2.83 1.97 9.54
C GLN A 47 -2.97 1.14 10.82
N ARG A 48 -3.69 0.01 10.77
CA ARG A 48 -3.76 -0.94 11.89
C ARG A 48 -2.37 -1.37 12.33
N ASP A 49 -1.50 -1.70 11.37
CA ASP A 49 -0.15 -2.15 11.67
C ASP A 49 0.74 -1.05 12.24
N ALA A 50 0.55 0.19 11.78
CA ALA A 50 1.21 1.35 12.35
C ALA A 50 0.77 1.58 13.80
N GLU A 51 -0.52 1.49 14.09
CA GLU A 51 -1.04 1.57 15.45
C GLU A 51 -0.53 0.42 16.32
N TRP A 52 -0.46 -0.80 15.77
CA TRP A 52 0.08 -1.97 16.44
C TRP A 52 1.54 -1.78 16.83
N GLN A 53 2.38 -1.42 15.86
CA GLN A 53 3.80 -1.16 16.09
C GLN A 53 3.99 0.02 17.07
N GLY A 54 3.15 1.06 16.99
CA GLY A 54 3.19 2.18 17.92
C GLY A 54 2.95 1.78 19.39
N VAL A 55 2.11 0.77 19.65
CA VAL A 55 1.96 0.20 21.00
C VAL A 55 3.14 -0.71 21.35
N PHE A 56 3.61 -1.53 20.41
CA PHE A 56 4.74 -2.43 20.59
C PHE A 56 6.06 -1.70 20.93
N GLU A 57 6.33 -0.56 20.29
CA GLU A 57 7.50 0.27 20.58
C GLU A 57 7.45 0.90 21.97
N LYS A 58 6.25 1.33 22.42
CA LYS A 58 6.04 1.81 23.79
C LYS A 58 6.28 0.72 24.84
N PHE A 59 5.86 -0.51 24.54
CA PHE A 59 6.19 -1.67 25.37
C PHE A 59 7.71 -1.84 25.51
N GLY A 60 8.46 -1.77 24.41
CA GLY A 60 9.93 -1.83 24.44
C GLY A 60 10.58 -0.71 25.26
N THR A 61 10.08 0.51 25.09
CA THR A 61 10.59 1.69 25.80
C THR A 61 10.37 1.57 27.32
N SER A 62 9.24 0.99 27.75
CA SER A 62 8.92 0.78 29.17
C SER A 62 9.77 -0.27 29.87
N ARG A 63 10.50 -1.10 29.11
CA ARG A 63 11.37 -2.16 29.62
C ARG A 63 12.87 -1.82 29.54
N ASP A 64 13.21 -0.54 29.38
CA ASP A 64 14.58 -0.04 29.26
C ASP A 64 15.38 -0.73 28.13
N VAL A 65 14.77 -0.92 26.97
CA VAL A 65 15.45 -1.54 25.82
C VAL A 65 16.41 -0.53 25.18
N ILE A 66 17.72 -0.77 25.35
CA ILE A 66 18.79 0.09 24.81
C ILE A 66 19.09 -0.27 23.35
N PRO A 67 19.15 0.69 22.41
CA PRO A 67 19.59 0.44 21.04
C PRO A 67 20.96 -0.25 20.99
N GLY A 68 21.05 -1.34 20.22
CA GLY A 68 22.26 -2.17 20.13
C GLY A 68 22.35 -3.31 21.15
N SER A 69 21.44 -3.40 22.12
CA SER A 69 21.32 -4.55 23.02
C SER A 69 20.68 -5.76 22.32
N THR A 70 20.89 -6.96 22.88
CA THR A 70 20.24 -8.20 22.41
C THR A 70 18.71 -8.07 22.44
N THR A 71 18.16 -7.36 23.41
CA THR A 71 16.71 -7.15 23.53
C THR A 71 16.17 -6.24 22.42
N TRP A 72 16.91 -5.19 22.04
CA TRP A 72 16.55 -4.35 20.90
C TRP A 72 16.58 -5.13 19.59
N GLN A 73 17.63 -5.94 19.38
CA GLN A 73 17.75 -6.81 18.21
C GLN A 73 16.58 -7.81 18.11
N GLN A 74 16.17 -8.39 19.24
CA GLN A 74 15.01 -9.27 19.32
C GLN A 74 13.70 -8.55 19.01
N MET A 75 13.57 -7.27 19.42
CA MET A 75 12.40 -6.46 19.10
C MET A 75 12.30 -6.13 17.61
N ILE A 76 13.38 -5.64 17.00
CA ILE A 76 13.35 -5.29 15.56
C ILE A 76 13.29 -6.52 14.66
N GLY A 77 13.71 -7.69 15.18
CA GLY A 77 13.54 -8.97 14.49
C GLY A 77 12.15 -9.58 14.65
N ASN A 78 11.27 -8.98 15.45
CA ASN A 78 9.89 -9.43 15.62
C ASN A 78 9.05 -9.02 14.41
N ARG A 79 8.16 -9.90 13.91
CA ARG A 79 7.33 -9.58 12.74
C ARG A 79 6.33 -8.45 12.96
N SER A 80 5.99 -8.13 14.21
CA SER A 80 5.18 -6.97 14.56
C SER A 80 5.93 -5.63 14.43
N TYR A 81 7.24 -5.67 14.16
CA TYR A 81 8.06 -4.51 13.85
C TYR A 81 8.31 -4.45 12.35
N ILE A 82 7.69 -3.48 11.66
CA ILE A 82 7.79 -3.34 10.20
C ILE A 82 9.06 -2.57 9.85
N MET A 83 9.17 -1.33 10.32
CA MET A 83 10.37 -0.51 10.17
C MET A 83 10.36 0.67 11.15
N GLY A 84 11.55 1.21 11.46
CA GLY A 84 11.66 2.42 12.28
C GLY A 84 10.94 3.60 11.64
N GLY A 85 10.12 4.31 12.42
CA GLY A 85 9.37 5.46 11.94
C GLY A 85 8.12 5.11 11.11
N PHE A 86 7.72 3.84 11.07
CA PHE A 86 6.51 3.42 10.35
C PHE A 86 5.23 4.06 10.91
N PRO A 87 4.98 4.05 12.23
CA PRO A 87 3.79 4.70 12.79
C PRO A 87 3.72 6.20 12.48
N GLU A 88 4.85 6.91 12.57
CA GLU A 88 4.97 8.33 12.24
C GLU A 88 4.67 8.57 10.77
N SER A 89 5.27 7.78 9.88
CA SER A 89 5.09 7.92 8.44
C SER A 89 3.65 7.66 8.03
N MET A 90 2.96 6.71 8.66
CA MET A 90 1.54 6.47 8.39
C MET A 90 0.67 7.65 8.86
N ARG A 91 0.93 8.23 10.04
CA ARG A 91 0.22 9.45 10.48
C ARG A 91 0.46 10.63 9.54
N ASP A 92 1.71 10.82 9.09
CA ASP A 92 2.07 11.87 8.14
C ASP A 92 1.25 11.77 6.82
N ILE A 93 0.95 10.54 6.37
CA ILE A 93 0.13 10.29 5.17
C ILE A 93 -1.35 10.53 5.44
N THR A 94 -1.87 10.05 6.57
CA THR A 94 -3.32 9.93 6.80
C THR A 94 -3.94 11.17 7.42
N GLU A 95 -3.24 11.86 8.32
CA GLU A 95 -3.80 13.00 9.07
C GLU A 95 -3.87 14.29 8.23
N ARG A 96 -3.36 14.29 6.99
CA ARG A 96 -3.35 15.45 6.07
C ARG A 96 -2.80 16.73 6.69
N ASN A 97 -1.85 16.60 7.62
CA ASN A 97 -1.22 17.74 8.30
C ASN A 97 -0.19 18.47 7.41
N SER A 98 0.14 17.92 6.23
CA SER A 98 1.09 18.48 5.28
C SER A 98 0.45 18.69 3.91
N PRO A 99 0.61 19.87 3.28
CA PRO A 99 0.15 20.12 1.92
C PRO A 99 0.93 19.32 0.86
N LEU A 100 2.08 18.74 1.23
CA LEU A 100 2.95 17.99 0.31
C LEU A 100 2.49 16.55 0.08
N ILE A 101 1.60 16.01 0.91
CA ILE A 101 1.16 14.62 0.83
C ILE A 101 -0.35 14.59 0.65
N SER A 102 -0.84 13.82 -0.32
CA SER A 102 -2.28 13.59 -0.48
C SER A 102 -2.59 12.17 -0.94
N CYS A 103 -3.76 11.67 -0.55
CA CYS A 103 -4.33 10.44 -1.08
C CYS A 103 -5.55 10.77 -1.94
N ASN A 104 -5.67 10.10 -3.10
CA ASN A 104 -6.83 10.23 -4.01
C ASN A 104 -7.99 9.28 -3.65
N PHE A 105 -7.78 8.36 -2.70
CA PHE A 105 -8.79 7.42 -2.21
C PHE A 105 -9.18 7.74 -0.77
N LYS A 106 -10.27 7.12 -0.31
CA LYS A 106 -10.75 7.31 1.07
C LYS A 106 -9.87 6.57 2.09
N VAL A 107 -9.08 7.33 2.83
CA VAL A 107 -8.41 6.84 4.04
C VAL A 107 -9.46 6.65 5.14
N ARG A 108 -9.70 5.40 5.55
CA ARG A 108 -10.53 5.07 6.72
C ARG A 108 -9.62 4.70 7.88
N SER A 109 -9.89 5.24 9.06
CA SER A 109 -9.28 4.81 10.32
C SER A 109 -10.36 4.48 11.33
N ASN A 110 -10.37 3.25 11.84
CA ASN A 110 -11.30 2.80 12.88
C ASN A 110 -10.64 1.86 13.89
N TRP A 111 -9.30 1.81 13.92
CA TRP A 111 -8.60 0.93 14.85
C TRP A 111 -8.53 1.56 16.26
N ASN A 112 -9.08 0.86 17.25
CA ASN A 112 -9.04 1.29 18.64
C ASN A 112 -7.80 0.70 19.33
N THR A 113 -6.82 1.55 19.63
CA THR A 113 -5.59 1.11 20.30
C THR A 113 -5.71 0.90 21.81
N GLU A 114 -6.81 1.31 22.42
CA GLU A 114 -6.94 1.26 23.89
C GLU A 114 -7.11 -0.18 24.40
N GLU A 115 -7.85 -1.01 23.66
CA GLU A 115 -7.99 -2.44 23.95
C GLU A 115 -6.64 -3.15 23.80
N LEU A 116 -5.95 -2.93 22.69
CA LEU A 116 -4.61 -3.48 22.43
C LEU A 116 -3.61 -3.11 23.53
N ARG A 117 -3.61 -1.85 24.00
CA ARG A 117 -2.74 -1.41 25.11
C ARG A 117 -3.06 -2.09 26.43
N SER A 118 -4.33 -2.37 26.70
CA SER A 118 -4.77 -3.02 27.93
C SER A 118 -4.32 -4.48 27.94
N GLU A 119 -4.60 -5.20 26.85
CA GLU A 119 -4.32 -6.64 26.73
C GLU A 119 -2.83 -6.94 26.66
N SER A 120 -2.06 -6.09 25.96
CA SER A 120 -0.66 -6.35 25.64
C SER A 120 0.33 -6.10 26.77
N ARG A 121 -0.12 -5.58 27.93
CA ARG A 121 0.76 -5.26 29.07
C ARG A 121 1.60 -6.44 29.54
N THR A 122 1.04 -7.64 29.48
CA THR A 122 1.69 -8.88 29.96
C THR A 122 2.26 -9.73 28.85
N TRP A 123 2.15 -9.30 27.59
CA TRP A 123 2.58 -10.10 26.45
C TRP A 123 4.10 -10.23 26.39
N SER A 124 4.55 -11.42 26.01
CA SER A 124 5.90 -11.71 25.54
C SER A 124 6.06 -11.32 24.07
N LEU A 125 7.30 -11.24 23.58
CA LEU A 125 7.58 -10.97 22.16
C LEU A 125 6.90 -11.98 21.21
N ASN A 126 6.85 -13.26 21.60
CA ASN A 126 6.17 -14.28 20.80
C ASN A 126 4.65 -14.07 20.79
N GLN A 127 4.07 -13.58 21.88
CA GLN A 127 2.63 -13.25 21.93
C GLN A 127 2.32 -12.04 21.06
N TRP A 128 3.18 -11.02 21.04
CA TRP A 128 3.07 -9.89 20.11
C TRP A 128 3.01 -10.36 18.65
N GLU A 129 3.98 -11.18 18.24
CA GLU A 129 4.04 -11.72 16.87
C GLU A 129 2.81 -12.58 16.54
N LYS A 130 2.44 -13.49 17.45
CA LYS A 130 1.29 -14.37 17.24
C LYS A 130 0.00 -13.58 17.09
N GLN A 131 -0.26 -12.64 17.99
CA GLN A 131 -1.48 -11.85 17.96
C GLN A 131 -1.51 -10.96 16.71
N TRP A 132 -0.38 -10.40 16.30
CA TRP A 132 -0.31 -9.61 15.07
C TRP A 132 -0.68 -10.44 13.84
N LEU A 133 -0.17 -11.68 13.74
CA LEU A 133 -0.51 -12.63 12.68
C LEU A 133 -1.97 -13.09 12.73
N ASP A 134 -2.51 -13.37 13.93
CA ASP A 134 -3.90 -13.81 14.10
C ASP A 134 -4.89 -12.70 13.70
N HIS A 135 -4.50 -11.43 13.85
CA HIS A 135 -5.27 -10.27 13.40
C HIS A 135 -5.02 -9.88 11.92
N HIS A 136 -4.14 -10.58 11.20
CA HIS A 136 -3.95 -10.46 9.73
C HIS A 136 -4.95 -11.31 8.96
N THR A 137 -6.18 -10.84 8.86
CA THR A 137 -7.27 -11.58 8.20
C THR A 137 -7.39 -11.32 6.70
N GLU A 138 -6.91 -10.17 6.22
CA GLU A 138 -7.04 -9.80 4.81
C GLU A 138 -5.85 -10.25 3.99
N LYS A 139 -6.15 -10.88 2.85
CA LYS A 139 -5.19 -11.22 1.80
C LYS A 139 -5.57 -10.45 0.55
N PHE A 140 -4.58 -9.80 -0.05
CA PHE A 140 -4.74 -9.06 -1.29
C PHE A 140 -3.98 -9.80 -2.39
N SER A 141 -4.54 -9.86 -3.59
CA SER A 141 -3.75 -10.29 -4.74
C SER A 141 -2.76 -9.18 -5.10
N THR A 142 -1.52 -9.57 -5.36
CA THR A 142 -0.47 -8.68 -5.87
C THR A 142 -0.18 -8.96 -7.34
N ASP A 143 -0.99 -9.80 -7.99
CA ASP A 143 -0.81 -10.10 -9.41
C ASP A 143 -1.05 -8.83 -10.22
N PRO A 144 -0.18 -8.53 -11.20
CA PRO A 144 -0.38 -7.36 -12.05
C PRO A 144 -1.72 -7.48 -12.79
N PHE A 145 -2.54 -6.43 -12.69
CA PHE A 145 -3.81 -6.34 -13.41
C PHE A 145 -3.62 -6.12 -14.91
N LEU A 146 -2.42 -5.72 -15.32
CA LEU A 146 -2.06 -5.57 -16.72
C LEU A 146 -1.62 -6.91 -17.31
N PRO A 147 -1.91 -7.16 -18.60
CA PRO A 147 -1.32 -8.28 -19.31
C PRO A 147 0.19 -8.23 -19.14
N GLU A 148 0.82 -9.41 -19.12
CA GLU A 148 2.28 -9.49 -19.20
C GLU A 148 2.75 -8.62 -20.37
N TRP A 149 3.83 -7.85 -20.19
CA TRP A 149 4.30 -6.88 -21.18
C TRP A 149 4.41 -7.47 -22.60
N LEU A 150 4.69 -8.77 -22.67
CA LEU A 150 4.81 -9.55 -23.90
C LEU A 150 3.48 -9.61 -24.67
N SER A 151 2.35 -9.70 -23.98
CA SER A 151 1.01 -9.71 -24.56
C SER A 151 0.65 -8.36 -25.17
N ILE A 152 0.99 -7.25 -24.50
CA ILE A 152 0.77 -5.88 -25.00
C ILE A 152 1.58 -5.67 -26.30
N ARG A 153 2.82 -6.17 -26.35
CA ARG A 153 3.66 -6.10 -27.55
C ARG A 153 3.13 -6.87 -28.74
N LEU A 154 2.36 -7.95 -28.52
CA LEU A 154 1.83 -8.78 -29.60
C LEU A 154 0.59 -8.17 -30.25
N GLU A 155 -0.16 -7.34 -29.52
CA GLU A 155 -1.31 -6.59 -30.06
C GLU A 155 -0.87 -5.54 -31.10
N ASP A 156 0.32 -4.93 -30.94
CA ASP A 156 0.89 -3.96 -31.89
C ASP A 156 1.41 -4.59 -33.20
N VAL A 157 1.52 -5.93 -33.28
CA VAL A 157 2.19 -6.63 -34.40
C VAL A 157 1.19 -7.10 -35.48
N VAL A 158 -0.11 -6.89 -35.31
CA VAL A 158 -1.11 -7.20 -36.35
C VAL A 158 -1.60 -5.92 -37.03
N PRO A 159 -0.92 -5.40 -38.07
CA PRO A 159 -1.47 -4.38 -38.94
C PRO A 159 -2.48 -5.03 -39.90
N GLY A 160 -3.73 -4.56 -39.86
CA GLY A 160 -4.69 -4.65 -40.97
C GLY A 160 -5.23 -6.05 -41.30
N GLY A 161 -6.31 -6.44 -40.63
CA GLY A 161 -7.21 -7.52 -41.07
C GLY A 161 -8.42 -7.06 -41.87
N ASP A 162 -8.44 -5.80 -42.31
CA ASP A 162 -9.52 -5.20 -43.10
C ASP A 162 -9.00 -4.79 -44.49
N ASP A 163 -8.59 -5.76 -45.32
CA ASP A 163 -8.64 -5.62 -46.78
C ASP A 163 -8.31 -6.95 -47.46
N LEU A 164 -9.33 -7.76 -47.73
CA LEU A 164 -9.35 -8.59 -48.93
C LEU A 164 -10.73 -8.42 -49.55
N GLY A 165 -10.77 -7.51 -50.52
CA GLY A 165 -11.95 -7.11 -51.25
C GLY A 165 -12.70 -8.27 -51.89
N GLU A 166 -14.02 -8.11 -51.92
CA GLU A 166 -14.86 -8.62 -52.98
C GLU A 166 -14.28 -8.13 -54.32
N GLU A 167 -13.85 -9.07 -55.19
CA GLU A 167 -14.02 -9.07 -56.65
C GLU A 167 -13.09 -10.12 -57.29
N GLU A 168 -13.64 -11.30 -57.59
CA GLU A 168 -13.27 -11.98 -58.84
C GLU A 168 -14.57 -12.50 -59.49
N GLU A 169 -15.17 -11.61 -60.27
CA GLU A 169 -16.31 -11.92 -61.14
C GLU A 169 -15.79 -12.63 -62.40
N ALA A 170 -16.35 -13.82 -62.67
CA ALA A 170 -16.60 -14.43 -63.97
C ALA A 170 -15.44 -14.61 -64.99
N LEU A 171 -15.21 -15.86 -65.43
CA LEU A 171 -15.63 -16.34 -66.77
C LEU A 171 -14.99 -17.68 -67.18
N ASN A 172 -15.85 -18.52 -67.76
CA ASN A 172 -15.65 -19.46 -68.89
C ASN A 172 -15.40 -20.96 -68.66
N LEU A 173 -16.52 -21.69 -68.84
CA LEU A 173 -16.77 -22.68 -69.91
C LEU A 173 -15.91 -23.95 -69.94
N GLY A 174 -16.59 -25.06 -69.60
CA GLY A 174 -16.25 -26.44 -69.95
C GLY A 174 -17.40 -27.36 -69.58
#